data_AF-T1APF3-F1
#
_entry.id   AF-T1APF3-F1
#
_cell.length_a   1.000
_cell.length_b   1.000
_cell.length_c   1.000
_cell.angle_alpha   90.00
_cell.angle_beta   90.00
_cell.angle_gamma   90.00
#
_symmetry.space_group_name_H-M   'P 1'
#
loop_
_entity.id
_entity.type
_entity.pdbx_description
1 polymer ?
#
loop_
_entity_poly.entity_id
_entity_poly.type
_entity_poly.pdbx_seq_one_letter_code
_entity_poly.pdbx_strand_id
1 'polypeptide(L)'
;MSATLEHWLARQSAAHPRSIDLGLERVAAVAHRLGLDRPESLVITVAGTNGKGSTAAHVEALLRAAGASCGLFTSPHFIHYNERIRIDGREADDAALI
;
A
#
# COMPACT_ATOMS: atom_id res chain seq x y z
N MET A 1 16.54 -4.50 -19.78
CA MET A 1 16.83 -3.48 -18.75
C MET A 1 15.82 -3.66 -17.63
N SER A 2 16.25 -3.70 -16.37
CA SER A 2 15.32 -3.69 -15.23
C SER A 2 14.54 -2.38 -15.26
N ALA A 3 13.21 -2.43 -15.09
CA ALA A 3 12.42 -1.20 -15.01
C ALA A 3 12.76 -0.45 -13.71
N THR A 4 12.85 0.88 -13.75
CA THR A 4 12.96 1.70 -12.54
C THR A 4 11.57 1.89 -11.91
N LEU A 5 11.50 2.20 -10.61
CA LEU A 5 10.24 2.51 -9.95
C LEU A 5 9.52 3.67 -10.66
N GLU A 6 10.25 4.71 -11.06
CA GLU A 6 9.69 5.83 -11.82
C GLU A 6 9.02 5.37 -13.12
N HIS A 7 9.66 4.50 -13.91
CA HIS A 7 9.10 3.98 -15.16
C HIS A 7 7.84 3.13 -14.89
N TRP A 8 7.89 2.31 -13.84
CA TRP A 8 6.75 1.49 -13.41
C TRP A 8 5.54 2.36 -13.05
N LEU A 9 5.76 3.39 -12.23
CA LEU A 9 4.72 4.32 -11.81
C LEU A 9 4.14 5.10 -12.99
N ALA A 10 4.98 5.59 -13.90
CA ALA A 10 4.53 6.28 -15.12
C ALA A 10 3.62 5.37 -15.96
N ARG A 11 3.99 4.10 -16.12
CA ARG A 11 3.18 3.11 -16.83
C ARG A 11 1.85 2.84 -16.13
N GLN A 12 1.85 2.71 -14.80
CA GLN A 12 0.63 2.48 -14.02
C GLN A 12 -0.33 3.67 -14.12
N SER A 13 0.17 4.90 -14.01
CA SER A 13 -0.65 6.11 -14.13
C SER A 13 -1.27 6.29 -15.52
N ALA A 14 -0.61 5.79 -16.57
CA ALA A 14 -1.12 5.83 -17.95
C ALA A 14 -2.07 4.67 -18.28
N ALA A 15 -2.14 3.63 -17.46
CA ALA A 15 -2.87 2.39 -17.77
C ALA A 15 -4.40 2.54 -17.72
N HIS A 16 -4.93 3.59 -17.10
CA HIS A 16 -6.37 3.79 -16.95
C HIS A 16 -6.79 5.19 -17.43
N PRO A 17 -7.85 5.31 -18.28
CA PRO A 17 -8.26 6.59 -18.86
C PRO A 17 -8.88 7.56 -17.84
N ARG A 18 -9.31 7.04 -16.69
CA ARG A 18 -9.86 7.82 -15.57
C ARG A 18 -8.90 7.74 -14.38
N SER A 19 -8.59 8.89 -13.77
CA SER A 19 -7.73 8.99 -12.58
C SER A 19 -8.37 8.33 -11.35
N ILE A 20 -9.68 8.45 -11.18
CA ILE A 20 -10.46 7.77 -10.15
C ILE A 20 -11.67 7.12 -10.82
N ASP A 21 -11.73 5.79 -10.74
CA ASP A 21 -12.87 5.00 -11.21
C ASP A 21 -13.27 4.03 -10.11
N LEU A 22 -14.25 4.44 -9.30
CA LEU A 22 -14.71 3.68 -8.14
C LEU A 22 -15.42 2.39 -8.60
N GLY A 23 -15.10 1.30 -7.91
CA GLY A 23 -15.58 -0.04 -8.21
C GLY A 23 -14.56 -1.07 -7.74
N LEU A 24 -15.01 -2.26 -7.36
CA LEU A 24 -14.14 -3.31 -6.81
C LEU A 24 -13.95 -4.48 -7.77
N GLU A 25 -14.75 -4.59 -8.81
CA GLU A 25 -14.85 -5.76 -9.68
C GLU A 25 -13.51 -6.05 -10.38
N ARG A 26 -12.88 -5.02 -10.95
CA ARG A 26 -11.61 -5.15 -11.69
C ARG A 26 -10.46 -5.53 -10.77
N VAL A 27 -10.33 -4.85 -9.62
CA VAL A 27 -9.24 -5.10 -8.68
C VAL A 27 -9.43 -6.43 -7.94
N ALA A 28 -10.68 -6.81 -7.61
CA ALA A 28 -10.99 -8.10 -7.00
C ALA A 28 -10.67 -9.28 -7.94
N ALA A 29 -10.96 -9.16 -9.24
CA ALA A 29 -10.60 -10.18 -10.21
C ALA A 29 -9.08 -10.40 -10.31
N VAL A 30 -8.28 -9.33 -10.23
CA VAL A 30 -6.82 -9.43 -10.18
C VAL A 30 -6.36 -10.03 -8.86
N ALA A 31 -6.87 -9.55 -7.73
CA ALA A 31 -6.52 -10.06 -6.40
C ALA A 31 -6.79 -11.57 -6.27
N HIS A 32 -7.95 -12.03 -6.74
CA HIS A 32 -8.29 -13.46 -6.74
C HIS A 32 -7.34 -14.29 -7.60
N ARG A 33 -7.00 -13.82 -8.80
CA ARG A 33 -6.03 -14.50 -9.68
C ARG A 33 -4.61 -14.57 -9.09
N LEU A 34 -4.26 -13.63 -8.23
CA LEU A 34 -2.98 -13.59 -7.51
C LEU A 34 -3.04 -14.30 -6.15
N GLY A 35 -4.20 -14.80 -5.72
CA GLY A 35 -4.39 -15.44 -4.41
C GLY A 35 -4.29 -14.45 -3.23
N LEU A 36 -4.61 -13.18 -3.44
CA LEU A 36 -4.52 -12.10 -2.45
C LEU A 36 -5.86 -11.80 -1.75
N ASP A 37 -6.90 -12.57 -2.03
CA ASP A 37 -8.25 -12.38 -1.51
C ASP A 37 -8.43 -12.89 -0.07
N ARG A 38 -7.44 -13.62 0.47
CA ARG A 38 -7.47 -14.20 1.82
C ARG A 38 -6.13 -14.03 2.53
N PRO A 39 -5.83 -12.85 3.08
CA PRO A 39 -4.61 -12.65 3.85
C PRO A 39 -4.62 -13.51 5.12
N GLU A 40 -3.48 -14.16 5.41
CA GLU A 40 -3.30 -14.96 6.64
C GLU A 40 -3.04 -14.08 7.88
N SER A 41 -2.67 -12.82 7.66
CA SER A 41 -2.43 -11.82 8.71
C SER A 41 -3.72 -11.14 9.17
N LEU A 42 -3.74 -10.66 10.41
CA LEU A 42 -4.76 -9.73 10.88
C LEU A 42 -4.72 -8.43 10.05
N VAL A 43 -5.86 -8.05 9.47
CA VAL A 43 -5.99 -6.82 8.67
C VAL A 43 -6.79 -5.76 9.45
N ILE A 44 -6.22 -4.57 9.56
CA ILE A 44 -6.86 -3.40 10.18
C ILE A 44 -7.07 -2.34 9.08
N THR A 45 -8.33 -2.08 8.73
CA THR A 45 -8.69 -1.06 7.72
C THR A 45 -9.14 0.22 8.42
N VAL A 46 -8.44 1.34 8.14
CA VAL A 46 -8.76 2.65 8.73
C VAL A 46 -9.40 3.56 7.68
N ALA A 47 -10.68 3.89 7.87
CA ALA A 47 -11.43 4.81 7.02
C ALA A 47 -11.79 6.11 7.79
N GLY A 48 -12.10 7.17 7.06
CA GLY A 48 -12.52 8.47 7.63
C GLY A 48 -12.06 9.67 6.81
N THR A 49 -12.60 10.85 7.09
CA THR A 49 -12.23 12.09 6.37
C THR A 49 -10.81 12.51 6.75
N ASN A 50 -10.51 12.60 8.04
CA ASN A 50 -9.22 13.02 8.59
C ASN A 50 -8.64 11.97 9.54
N GLY A 51 -7.36 12.07 9.85
CA GLY A 51 -6.70 11.23 10.87
C GLY A 51 -6.34 9.80 10.45
N LYS A 52 -6.72 9.33 9.25
CA LYS A 52 -6.42 7.96 8.78
C LYS A 52 -4.93 7.59 8.89
N GLY A 53 -4.07 8.45 8.35
CA GLY A 53 -2.61 8.21 8.35
C GLY A 53 -2.03 8.20 9.76
N SER A 54 -2.40 9.16 10.61
CA SER A 54 -1.92 9.20 11.99
C SER A 54 -2.45 8.04 12.82
N THR A 55 -3.72 7.64 12.66
CA THR A 55 -4.28 6.47 13.33
C THR A 55 -3.55 5.19 12.89
N ALA A 56 -3.36 4.97 11.59
CA ALA A 56 -2.66 3.79 11.09
C ALA A 56 -1.20 3.73 11.57
N ALA A 57 -0.50 4.87 11.60
CA ALA A 57 0.86 4.96 12.13
C ALA A 57 0.93 4.67 13.64
N HIS A 58 -0.03 5.13 14.44
CA HIS A 58 -0.10 4.80 15.87
C HIS A 58 -0.36 3.31 16.09
N VAL A 59 -1.27 2.71 15.32
CA VAL A 59 -1.55 1.26 15.38
C VAL A 59 -0.30 0.45 15.05
N GLU A 60 0.41 0.79 13.96
CA GLU A 60 1.68 0.16 13.60
C GLU A 60 2.70 0.27 14.75
N ALA A 61 2.90 1.47 15.30
CA ALA A 61 3.87 1.69 16.37
C ALA A 61 3.56 0.87 17.63
N LEU A 62 2.27 0.79 18.02
CA LEU A 62 1.83 0.01 19.17
C LEU A 62 2.03 -1.51 18.95
N LEU A 63 1.64 -2.01 17.77
CA LEU A 63 1.82 -3.44 17.43
C LEU A 63 3.30 -3.82 17.43
N ARG A 64 4.16 -2.98 16.85
CA ARG A 64 5.60 -3.18 16.86
C ARG A 64 6.20 -3.12 18.25
N ALA A 65 5.77 -2.17 19.09
CA ALA A 65 6.20 -2.09 20.48
C ALA A 65 5.79 -3.33 21.29
N ALA A 66 4.68 -3.98 20.90
CA ALA A 66 4.24 -5.26 21.45
C ALA A 66 4.96 -6.48 20.85
N GLY A 67 5.92 -6.29 19.95
CA GLY A 67 6.72 -7.36 19.34
C GLY A 67 6.09 -8.03 18.12
N ALA A 68 4.99 -7.50 17.57
CA ALA A 68 4.40 -8.01 16.34
C ALA A 68 5.15 -7.47 15.11
N SER A 69 5.29 -8.30 14.08
CA SER A 69 5.64 -7.83 12.74
C SER A 69 4.42 -7.19 12.07
N CYS A 70 4.60 -6.07 11.40
CA CYS A 70 3.51 -5.28 10.86
C CYS A 70 3.85 -4.63 9.51
N GLY A 71 2.89 -4.69 8.58
CA GLY A 71 2.89 -3.89 7.37
C GLY A 71 1.95 -2.69 7.51
N LEU A 72 2.35 -1.54 7.01
CA LEU A 72 1.56 -0.32 6.98
C LEU A 72 1.43 0.18 5.53
N PHE A 73 0.20 0.39 5.09
CA PHE A 73 -0.12 1.04 3.82
C PHE A 73 -0.81 2.39 4.07
N THR A 74 -0.28 3.47 3.48
CA THR A 74 -0.86 4.82 3.57
C THR A 74 -0.83 5.56 2.24
N SER A 75 -1.69 6.58 2.08
CA SER A 75 -1.66 7.48 0.92
C SER A 75 -2.30 8.85 1.26
N PRO A 76 -1.92 9.93 0.54
CA PRO A 76 -0.80 10.01 -0.41
C PRO A 76 0.57 9.94 0.29
N HIS A 77 1.65 9.97 -0.49
CA HIS A 77 3.01 10.21 0.02
C HIS A 77 3.35 11.72 -0.04
N PHE A 78 4.41 12.14 0.64
CA PHE A 78 4.87 13.52 0.63
C PHE A 78 6.05 13.76 -0.32
N ILE A 79 7.14 12.97 -0.22
CA ILE A 79 8.37 13.13 -1.01
C ILE A 79 8.58 11.94 -1.95
N HIS A 80 8.53 10.71 -1.44
CA HIS A 80 8.84 9.49 -2.20
C HIS A 80 7.70 8.49 -2.14
N TYR A 81 7.49 7.72 -3.22
CA TYR A 81 6.40 6.74 -3.29
C TYR A 81 6.53 5.65 -2.22
N ASN A 82 7.76 5.33 -1.83
CA ASN A 82 8.16 4.35 -0.83
C ASN A 82 7.48 4.57 0.54
N GLU A 83 7.19 5.83 0.90
CA GLU A 83 6.47 6.20 2.13
C GLU A 83 5.11 5.48 2.26
N ARG A 84 4.50 5.11 1.13
CA ARG A 84 3.19 4.45 1.12
C ARG A 84 3.21 3.05 1.69
N ILE A 85 4.36 2.37 1.70
CA ILE A 85 4.47 0.96 2.09
C ILE A 85 5.62 0.83 3.07
N ARG A 86 5.31 0.48 4.31
CA ARG A 86 6.30 0.22 5.37
C ARG A 86 6.16 -1.19 5.91
N ILE A 87 7.27 -1.84 6.17
CA ILE A 87 7.36 -3.16 6.82
C ILE A 87 8.24 -3.01 8.04
N ASP A 88 7.70 -3.36 9.21
CA ASP A 88 8.35 -3.16 10.50
C ASP A 88 8.90 -1.73 10.64
N GLY A 89 8.06 -0.78 10.20
CA GLY A 89 8.27 0.65 10.12
C GLY A 89 9.51 1.13 9.34
N ARG A 90 10.03 0.32 8.44
CA ARG A 90 10.97 0.74 7.39
C ARG A 90 10.23 0.85 6.06
N GLU A 91 10.49 1.91 5.31
CA GLU A 91 9.95 2.07 3.95
C GLU A 91 10.48 0.97 3.04
N ALA A 92 9.64 0.51 2.11
CA ALA A 92 10.05 -0.42 1.07
C ALA A 92 11.06 0.24 0.12
N ASP A 93 12.03 -0.50 -0.38
CA ASP A 93 12.94 0.02 -1.42
C ASP A 93 12.30 -0.05 -2.82
N ASP A 94 12.91 0.62 -3.80
CA ASP A 94 12.39 0.67 -5.16
C ASP A 94 12.28 -0.72 -5.80
N ALA A 95 13.21 -1.62 -5.48
CA ALA A 95 13.26 -2.96 -6.04
C ALA A 95 12.09 -3.83 -5.57
N ALA A 96 11.60 -3.62 -4.34
CA ALA A 96 10.43 -4.29 -3.80
C ALA A 96 9.09 -3.77 -4.38
N LEU A 97 9.11 -2.64 -5.09
CA LEU A 97 7.91 -1.94 -5.58
C LEU A 97 7.69 -2.08 -7.10
N ILE A 98 8.54 -2.83 -7.80
CA ILE A 98 8.51 -3.06 -9.26
C ILE A 98 8.22 -4.51 -9.64
#